data_AF-A0A6V7J969-F1
#
_entry.id   AF-A0A6V7J969-F1
#
_cell.length_a   1.000
_cell.length_b   1.000
_cell.length_c   1.000
_cell.angle_alpha   90.00
_cell.angle_beta   90.00
_cell.angle_gamma   90.00
#
_symmetry.space_group_name_H-M   'P 1'
#
loop_
_entity.id
_entity.type
_entity.pdbx_description
1 polymer ?
#
loop_
_entity_poly.entity_id
_entity_poly.type
_entity_poly.pdbx_seq_one_letter_code
_entity_poly.pdbx_strand_id
1 'polypeptide(L)' 'MSPTVVPYPDFDPRADAEVLRKAMKGFGTDEKSIINVLANRTNLQRQEIAVQFKTLYGK' A
#
# COMPACT_ATOMS: atom_id res chain seq x y z
N MET A 1 -22.09 15.15 1.91
CA MET A 1 -20.63 15.14 2.13
C MET A 1 -20.04 14.11 1.19
N SER A 2 -19.04 14.50 0.39
CA SER A 2 -18.33 13.56 -0.48
C SER A 2 -17.16 12.92 0.27
N PRO A 3 -16.83 11.65 0.02
CA PRO A 3 -15.68 11.00 0.63
C PRO A 3 -14.38 11.69 0.21
N THR A 4 -13.43 11.80 1.14
CA THR A 4 -12.11 12.40 0.89
C THR A 4 -11.07 11.41 0.36
N VAL A 5 -11.32 10.11 0.52
CA VAL A 5 -10.53 9.02 -0.06
C VAL A 5 -11.45 8.18 -0.94
N VAL A 6 -11.10 8.07 -2.21
CA VAL A 6 -11.84 7.33 -3.24
C VAL A 6 -10.97 6.21 -3.81
N PRO A 7 -11.53 5.21 -4.51
CA PRO A 7 -10.73 4.15 -5.14
C PRO A 7 -9.66 4.72 -6.06
N TYR A 8 -8.43 4.23 -5.90
CA TYR A 8 -7.35 4.58 -6.81
C TYR A 8 -7.60 3.94 -8.19
N PRO A 9 -7.63 4.71 -9.30
CA PRO A 9 -8.08 4.22 -10.61
C PRO A 9 -7.28 3.03 -11.17
N ASP A 10 -5.95 3.05 -11.03
CA ASP A 10 -5.05 2.03 -11.57
C ASP A 10 -4.48 1.16 -10.45
N PHE A 11 -5.37 0.65 -9.60
CA PHE A 11 -4.96 -0.10 -8.43
C PHE A 11 -4.38 -1.48 -8.78
N ASP A 12 -3.13 -1.69 -8.39
CA ASP A 12 -2.45 -2.97 -8.40
C ASP A 12 -1.94 -3.29 -6.98
N PRO A 13 -2.59 -4.23 -6.26
CA PRO A 13 -2.19 -4.59 -4.89
C PRO A 13 -0.77 -5.19 -4.84
N ARG A 14 -0.29 -5.81 -5.92
CA ARG A 14 1.05 -6.39 -6.01
C ARG A 14 2.10 -5.30 -6.09
N ALA A 15 1.91 -4.33 -6.98
CA ALA A 15 2.82 -3.21 -7.13
C ALA A 15 2.92 -2.40 -5.82
N ASP A 16 1.78 -2.12 -5.17
CA ASP A 16 1.75 -1.42 -3.89
C ASP A 16 2.45 -2.21 -2.77
N ALA A 17 2.26 -3.53 -2.71
CA ALA A 17 2.96 -4.38 -1.74
C ALA A 17 4.49 -4.36 -1.96
N GLU A 18 4.96 -4.34 -3.21
CA GLU A 18 6.38 -4.23 -3.54
C GLU A 18 6.97 -2.87 -3.14
N VAL A 19 6.24 -1.77 -3.36
CA VAL A 19 6.62 -0.42 -2.90
C VAL A 19 6.74 -0.39 -1.38
N LEU A 20 5.72 -0.88 -0.66
CA LEU A 20 5.73 -0.94 0.80
C LEU A 20 6.90 -1.78 1.32
N ARG A 21 7.19 -2.92 0.68
CA ARG A 21 8.31 -3.75 1.10
C ARG A 21 9.64 -3.04 0.88
N LYS A 22 9.83 -2.37 -0.26
CA LYS A 22 11.03 -1.60 -0.54
C LYS A 22 11.24 -0.50 0.50
N ALA A 23 10.16 0.20 0.87
CA ALA A 23 10.19 1.27 1.88
C ALA A 23 10.58 0.80 3.29
N MET A 24 10.37 -0.48 3.62
CA MET A 24 10.61 -1.04 4.96
C MET A 24 11.84 -1.98 5.07
N LYS A 25 12.54 -2.31 3.97
CA LYS A 25 13.58 -3.36 3.97
C LYS A 25 14.95 -2.88 4.48
N GLY A 26 15.26 -1.59 4.40
CA GLY A 26 16.59 -1.02 4.63
C GLY A 26 16.85 -0.58 6.08
N PHE A 27 17.99 0.09 6.30
CA PHE A 27 18.26 0.80 7.54
C PHE A 27 17.48 2.12 7.54
N GLY A 28 16.50 2.24 8.41
CA GLY A 28 15.50 3.30 8.36
C GLY A 28 14.24 2.90 7.59
N THR A 29 13.31 3.84 7.44
CA THR A 29 12.02 3.65 6.76
C THR A 29 11.82 4.78 5.77
N ASP A 30 11.27 4.50 4.58
CA ASP A 30 10.80 5.56 3.67
C ASP A 30 9.33 5.87 3.96
N GLU A 31 9.09 6.73 4.95
CA GLU A 31 7.74 7.06 5.41
C GLU A 31 6.94 7.77 4.32
N LYS A 32 7.60 8.53 3.44
CA LYS A 32 6.94 9.23 2.33
C LYS A 32 6.31 8.24 1.36
N SER A 33 7.02 7.17 0.99
CA SER A 33 6.46 6.12 0.14
C SER A 33 5.30 5.38 0.81
N ILE A 34 5.41 5.09 2.11
CA ILE A 34 4.34 4.44 2.88
C ILE A 34 3.08 5.32 2.91
N ILE A 35 3.24 6.61 3.23
CA ILE A 35 2.14 7.58 3.27
C ILE A 35 1.51 7.71 1.88
N ASN A 36 2.32 7.84 0.83
CA ASN A 36 1.81 8.00 -0.54
C ASN A 36 0.96 6.82 -1.00
N VAL A 37 1.36 5.59 -0.65
CA VAL A 37 0.53 4.40 -0.94
C VAL A 37 -0.71 4.39 -0.05
N LEU A 38 -0.54 4.37 1.28
CA LEU A 38 -1.67 4.09 2.17
C LEU A 38 -2.70 5.22 2.19
N ALA A 39 -2.29 6.49 2.18
CA ALA A 39 -3.22 7.63 2.23
C ALA A 39 -4.08 7.74 0.96
N ASN A 40 -3.59 7.26 -0.19
CA ASN A 40 -4.28 7.32 -1.49
C ASN A 40 -4.95 6.01 -1.90
N ARG A 41 -5.15 5.07 -0.96
CA ARG A 41 -5.91 3.83 -1.17
C ARG A 41 -7.09 3.77 -0.20
N THR A 42 -8.22 3.31 -0.71
CA THR A 42 -9.40 3.03 0.13
C THR A 42 -9.10 1.91 1.11
N ASN A 43 -9.93 1.76 2.15
CA ASN A 43 -9.77 0.66 3.10
C ASN A 43 -9.82 -0.71 2.41
N LEU A 44 -10.73 -0.90 1.45
CA LEU A 44 -10.83 -2.14 0.67
C LEU A 44 -9.51 -2.46 -0.05
N GLN A 45 -8.98 -1.49 -0.79
CA GLN A 45 -7.69 -1.63 -1.48
C GLN A 45 -6.53 -1.91 -0.50
N ARG A 46 -6.53 -1.31 0.69
CA ARG A 46 -5.52 -1.60 1.73
C ARG A 46 -5.60 -3.03 2.23
N GLN A 47 -6.79 -3.62 2.34
CA GLN A 47 -6.94 -5.04 2.70
C GLN A 47 -6.36 -5.94 1.60
N GLU A 48 -6.60 -5.61 0.34
CA GLU A 48 -6.02 -6.35 -0.79
C GLU A 48 -4.50 -6.25 -0.82
N ILE A 49 -3.92 -5.07 -0.55
CA ILE A 49 -2.47 -4.90 -0.38
C ILE A 49 -1.96 -5.78 0.75
N ALA A 50 -2.64 -5.84 1.90
CA ALA A 50 -2.23 -6.65 3.03
C ALA A 50 -2.21 -8.15 2.70
N VAL A 51 -3.24 -8.65 2.01
CA VAL A 51 -3.29 -10.04 1.52
C VAL A 51 -2.14 -10.31 0.54
N GLN A 52 -1.90 -9.38 -0.38
CA GLN A 52 -0.86 -9.54 -1.39
C GLN A 52 0.55 -9.45 -0.78
N PHE A 53 0.77 -8.56 0.18
CA PHE A 53 2.03 -8.46 0.91
C PHE A 53 2.33 -9.75 1.67
N LYS A 54 1.32 -10.32 2.34
CA LYS A 54 1.44 -11.63 3.01
C LYS A 54 1.76 -12.74 2.02
N THR A 55 1.11 -12.75 0.85
CA THR A 55 1.35 -13.74 -0.21
C THR A 55 2.78 -13.66 -0.76
N LEU A 56 3.30 -12.45 -1.00
CA LEU A 56 4.64 -12.25 -1.56
C LEU A 56 5.77 -12.48 -0.55
N TYR A 57 5.53 -12.18 0.72
CA TYR A 57 6.61 -12.04 1.71
C TYR A 57 6.47 -12.89 2.97
N GLY A 58 5.35 -13.60 3.14
CA GLY A 58 5.09 -14.45 4.29
C GLY A 58 5.04 -13.71 5.63
N LYS A 59 4.76 -12.39 5.60
CA LYS A 59 4.67 -11.52 6.77
C LYS A 59 3.24 -11.10 7.03
#